data_AF-A0A950NT18-F1
#
_entry.id   AF-A0A950NT18-F1
#
_cell.length_a   1.000
_cell.length_b   1.000
_cell.length_c   1.000
_cell.angle_alpha   90.00
_cell.angle_beta   90.00
_cell.angle_gamma   90.00
#
_symmetry.space_group_name_H-M   'P 1'
#
loop_
_entity.id
_entity.type
_entity.pdbx_description
1 polymer ?
#
loop_
_entity_poly.entity_id
_entity_poly.type
_entity_poly.pdbx_seq_one_letter_code
_entity_poly.pdbx_strand_id
1 'polypeptide(L)' 'MAYEHLAAGAGHGLLPVHRTLLVEHGIHIIENLDLEALAADGVREFLFVCLPLKFVGATGSPVRPIAVITP' A
#
# COMPACT_ATOMS: atom_id res chain seq x y z
N MET A 1 6.63 4.35 -1.79
CA MET A 1 6.08 5.65 -1.34
C MET A 1 5.22 6.19 -2.47
N ALA A 2 3.97 6.51 -2.21
CA ALA A 2 3.09 7.10 -3.22
C ALA A 2 3.47 8.55 -3.50
N TYR A 3 3.40 8.93 -4.77
CA TYR A 3 3.59 10.30 -5.22
C TYR A 3 2.37 10.69 -6.03
N GLU A 4 1.88 11.91 -5.80
CA GLU A 4 0.70 12.42 -6.47
C GLU A 4 0.98 13.76 -7.13
N HIS A 5 0.39 13.96 -8.30
CA HIS A 5 0.51 15.21 -9.00
C HIS A 5 -0.43 16.24 -8.37
N LEU A 6 0.17 17.33 -7.86
CA LEU A 6 -0.54 18.43 -7.21
C LEU A 6 -0.20 19.73 -7.94
N ALA A 7 -1.20 20.60 -8.12
CA ALA A 7 -0.94 21.96 -8.57
C ALA A 7 -0.09 22.72 -7.55
N ALA A 8 0.76 23.63 -8.02
CA ALA A 8 1.59 24.45 -7.15
C ALA A 8 0.73 25.20 -6.12
N GLY A 9 1.10 25.10 -4.84
CA GLY A 9 0.39 25.74 -3.73
C GLY A 9 -0.86 25.01 -3.21
N ALA A 10 -1.25 23.88 -3.81
CA ALA A 10 -2.49 23.17 -3.45
C ALA A 10 -2.39 22.35 -2.14
N GLY A 11 -1.17 22.06 -1.67
CA GLY A 11 -0.90 21.39 -0.40
C GLY A 11 -1.20 19.88 -0.36
N HIS A 12 -0.62 19.19 0.62
CA HIS A 12 -0.76 17.72 0.79
C HIS A 12 -2.12 17.27 1.34
N GLY A 13 -3.07 18.17 1.59
CA GLY A 13 -4.41 17.80 2.04
C GLY A 13 -5.31 17.25 0.92
N LEU A 14 -4.94 17.47 -0.34
CA LEU A 14 -5.77 17.08 -1.48
C LEU A 14 -5.58 15.63 -1.89
N LEU A 15 -4.32 15.15 -1.93
CA LEU A 15 -3.88 13.80 -2.34
C LEU A 15 -4.99 13.04 -3.10
N PRO A 16 -5.30 13.46 -4.34
CA PRO A 16 -6.44 12.96 -5.11
C PRO A 16 -6.55 11.43 -5.14
N VAL A 17 -5.44 10.70 -5.26
CA VAL A 17 -5.44 9.23 -5.28
C VAL A 17 -5.69 8.67 -3.89
N HIS A 18 -5.04 9.17 -2.83
CA HIS A 18 -5.35 8.76 -1.45
C HIS A 18 -6.82 9.01 -1.12
N ARG A 19 -7.37 10.16 -1.51
CA ARG A 19 -8.78 10.48 -1.30
C ARG A 19 -9.69 9.52 -2.05
N THR A 20 -9.42 9.30 -3.34
CA THR A 20 -10.20 8.37 -4.16
C THR A 20 -10.20 6.98 -3.52
N LEU A 21 -9.03 6.45 -3.16
CA LEU A 21 -8.90 5.10 -2.61
C LEU A 21 -9.46 5.01 -1.19
N LEU A 22 -8.91 5.77 -0.23
CA LEU A 22 -9.21 5.61 1.20
C LEU A 22 -10.57 6.20 1.60
N VAL A 23 -10.91 7.39 1.11
CA VAL A 23 -12.08 8.15 1.58
C VAL A 23 -13.32 7.79 0.78
N GLU A 24 -13.20 7.77 -0.55
CA GLU A 24 -14.37 7.60 -1.43
C GLU A 24 -14.72 6.12 -1.65
N HIS A 25 -13.72 5.23 -1.71
CA HIS A 25 -13.93 3.81 -2.00
C HIS A 25 -13.57 2.84 -0.85
N GLY A 26 -12.97 3.32 0.25
CA GLY A 26 -12.56 2.48 1.38
C GLY A 26 -11.46 1.46 1.05
N ILE A 27 -10.68 1.70 0.00
CA ILE A 27 -9.58 0.84 -0.46
C ILE A 27 -8.32 1.19 0.33
N HIS A 28 -7.77 0.22 1.05
CA HIS A 28 -6.53 0.38 1.79
C HIS A 28 -5.31 0.52 0.87
N ILE A 29 -4.36 1.35 1.31
CA ILE A 29 -3.07 1.55 0.64
C ILE A 29 -1.99 0.87 1.46
N ILE A 30 -1.03 0.25 0.76
CA ILE A 30 0.21 -0.25 1.34
C ILE A 30 1.37 0.41 0.61
N GLU A 31 2.36 0.87 1.37
CA GLU A 31 3.49 1.60 0.84
C GLU A 31 4.81 0.94 1.26
N ASN A 32 5.85 1.18 0.46
CA ASN A 32 7.23 0.79 0.76
C ASN A 32 7.42 -0.73 0.89
N LEU A 33 6.72 -1.50 0.04
CA LEU A 33 7.00 -2.93 -0.14
C LEU A 33 8.37 -3.11 -0.80
N ASP A 34 9.12 -4.10 -0.32
CA ASP A 34 10.25 -4.66 -1.05
C ASP A 34 9.73 -5.80 -1.94
N LEU A 35 9.91 -5.64 -3.25
CA LEU A 35 9.45 -6.57 -4.28
C LEU A 35 10.60 -7.08 -5.16
N GLU A 36 11.86 -6.74 -4.85
CA GLU A 36 12.99 -6.98 -5.73
C GLU A 36 13.18 -8.48 -6.02
N ALA A 37 13.17 -9.31 -4.99
CA ALA A 37 13.30 -10.76 -5.13
C ALA A 37 12.16 -11.38 -5.95
N LEU A 38 10.92 -10.99 -5.67
CA LEU A 38 9.74 -11.50 -6.37
C LEU A 38 9.74 -11.12 -7.85
N ALA A 39 10.16 -9.90 -8.16
CA ALA A 39 10.30 -9.41 -9.52
C ALA A 39 11.43 -10.13 -10.27
N ALA A 40 12.56 -10.40 -9.61
CA ALA A 40 13.68 -11.16 -10.17
C ALA A 40 13.27 -12.59 -10.54
N ASP A 41 12.42 -13.23 -9.72
CA ASP A 41 11.87 -14.56 -9.96
C ASP A 41 10.73 -14.58 -11.00
N GLY A 42 10.34 -13.41 -11.52
CA GLY A 42 9.28 -13.28 -12.53
C GLY A 42 7.86 -13.62 -12.02
N VAL A 43 7.67 -13.68 -10.71
CA VAL A 43 6.40 -14.06 -10.09
C VAL A 43 5.41 -12.90 -10.16
N ARG A 44 4.21 -13.17 -10.70
CA ARG A 44 3.13 -12.16 -10.87
C ARG A 44 1.88 -12.47 -10.05
N GLU A 45 1.69 -13.72 -9.68
CA GLU A 45 0.52 -14.20 -8.93
C GLU A 45 1.01 -15.13 -7.82
N PHE A 46 0.51 -14.90 -6.62
CA PHE A 46 0.90 -15.62 -5.40
C PHE A 46 -0.15 -15.39 -4.31
N LEU A 47 -0.16 -16.25 -3.30
CA LEU A 47 -0.97 -16.00 -2.12
C LEU A 47 -0.33 -14.89 -1.28
N PHE A 48 -0.99 -13.74 -1.21
CA PHE A 48 -0.56 -12.60 -0.40
C PHE A 48 -1.12 -12.69 1.01
N VAL A 49 -0.24 -12.72 2.01
CA VAL A 49 -0.60 -12.70 3.44
C VAL A 49 -0.11 -11.40 4.05
N CYS A 50 -1.03 -10.57 4.56
CA CYS A 50 -0.72 -9.29 5.17
C CYS A 50 -1.56 -9.09 6.43
N LEU A 51 -0.90 -9.03 7.58
CA LEU A 51 -1.56 -8.97 8.89
C LEU A 51 -1.18 -7.66 9.60
N PRO A 52 -2.07 -6.66 9.66
CA PRO A 52 -1.84 -5.45 10.43
C PRO A 52 -1.92 -5.74 11.94
N LEU A 53 -1.14 -4.98 12.72
CA LEU A 53 -1.23 -4.96 14.17
C LEU A 53 -2.56 -4.31 14.60
N LYS A 54 -3.15 -4.84 15.67
CA LYS A 54 -4.45 -4.40 16.18
C LYS A 54 -4.30 -3.21 17.14
N PHE A 55 -3.89 -2.06 16.60
CA PHE A 55 -3.86 -0.82 17.38
C PHE A 55 -5.26 -0.18 17.43
N VAL A 56 -5.72 0.17 18.64
CA VAL A 56 -7.00 0.86 18.81
C VAL A 56 -6.83 2.33 18.42
N GLY A 57 -7.68 2.82 17.51
CA GLY A 57 -7.69 4.23 17.08
C GLY A 57 -6.59 4.64 16.09
N ALA A 58 -5.75 3.71 15.62
CA ALA A 58 -4.72 4.01 14.63
C ALA A 58 -5.32 4.17 13.22
N THR A 59 -4.73 5.06 12.42
CA THR A 59 -5.09 5.28 11.01
C THR A 59 -4.30 4.40 10.04
N GLY A 60 -3.34 3.62 10.54
CA GLY A 60 -2.51 2.70 9.78
C GLY A 60 -1.75 1.75 10.71
N SER A 61 -1.10 0.74 10.13
CA SER A 61 -0.26 -0.21 10.85
C SER A 61 0.97 -0.58 10.02
N PRO A 62 2.16 -0.72 10.64
CA PRO A 62 3.24 -1.45 10.00
C PRO A 62 2.79 -2.89 9.74
N VAL A 63 3.32 -3.49 8.68
CA VAL A 63 3.04 -4.86 8.28
C VAL A 63 4.33 -5.53 7.85
N ARG A 64 4.35 -6.86 7.94
CA ARG A 64 5.37 -7.71 7.32
C ARG A 64 4.68 -8.65 6.34
N PRO A 65 4.42 -8.20 5.10
CA PRO A 65 3.68 -9.00 4.13
C PRO A 65 4.53 -10.17 3.65
N ILE A 66 3.86 -11.27 3.33
CA ILE A 66 4.50 -12.49 2.85
C ILE A 66 3.83 -12.89 1.54
N ALA A 67 4.64 -13.14 0.52
CA ALA A 67 4.23 -13.82 -0.69
C ALA A 67 4.47 -15.33 -0.51
N VAL A 68 3.41 -16.14 -0.56
CA VAL A 68 3.52 -17.60 -0.57
C VAL A 68 3.46 -18.06 -2.03
N ILE A 69 4.58 -18.60 -2.51
CA ILE A 69 4.73 -19.14 -3.86
C ILE A 69 4.72 -20.66 -3.79
N THR A 70 4.05 -21.30 -4.74
CA THR A 70 4.16 -22.76 -4.94
C THR A 70 5.35 -23.06 -5.86
N PRO A 71 6.05 -24.19 -5.65
CA PRO A 71 7.04 -24.69 -6.62
C PRO A 71 6.44 -24.94 -8.00
#